data_AF-A0A7X6VKT0-F1
#
_entry.id   AF-A0A7X6VKT0-F1
#
_cell.length_a   1.000
_cell.length_b   1.000
_cell.length_c   1.000
_cell.angle_alpha   90.00
_cell.angle_beta   90.00
_cell.angle_gamma   90.00
#
_symmetry.space_group_name_H-M   'P 1'
#
loop_
_entity.id
_entity.type
_entity.pdbx_description
1 polymer ?
#
loop_
_entity_poly.entity_id
_entity_poly.type
_entity_poly.pdbx_seq_one_letter_code
_entity_poly.pdbx_strand_id
1 'polypeptide(L)'
;MYAKRLKRKCMVRGCKNTDTYSISHTRESGNSVIICIDCLIGGIKSAKKAEKSPKVEYVPTKPPELFFGTAIAAPAPAPVEDEIEEKFICERCGRECATKAGLINHVRACEKKVGEDDEN
;
A
#
# COMPACT_ATOMS: atom_id res chain seq x y z
N MET A 1 -19.33 4.34 10.86
CA MET A 1 -19.77 2.96 10.55
C MET A 1 -21.29 2.89 10.68
N TYR A 2 -21.97 2.48 9.62
CA TYR A 2 -23.43 2.38 9.57
C TYR A 2 -23.81 0.91 9.40
N ALA A 3 -24.75 0.43 10.22
CA ALA A 3 -25.27 -0.93 10.14
C ALA A 3 -26.78 -0.88 9.95
N LYS A 4 -27.28 -1.50 8.87
CA LYS A 4 -28.71 -1.60 8.58
C LYS A 4 -29.12 -3.06 8.49
N ARG A 5 -30.13 -3.46 9.28
CA ARG A 5 -30.69 -4.81 9.22
C ARG A 5 -31.48 -4.99 7.92
N LEU A 6 -31.35 -6.15 7.30
CA LEU A 6 -31.98 -6.48 6.03
C LEU A 6 -32.17 -7.99 5.86
N LYS A 7 -33.16 -8.36 5.04
CA LYS A 7 -33.52 -9.76 4.77
C LYS A 7 -32.89 -10.21 3.44
N ARG A 8 -31.57 -10.36 3.41
CA ARG A 8 -30.80 -10.85 2.25
C ARG A 8 -29.88 -11.99 2.68
N LYS A 9 -29.49 -12.84 1.73
CA LYS A 9 -28.55 -13.93 1.98
C LYS A 9 -27.18 -13.37 2.40
N CYS A 10 -26.60 -13.96 3.44
CA CYS A 10 -25.24 -13.66 3.88
C CYS A 10 -24.23 -13.89 2.74
N MET A 11 -23.28 -12.98 2.56
CA MET A 11 -22.23 -13.09 1.53
C MET A 11 -21.11 -14.07 1.92
N VAL A 12 -21.09 -14.55 3.16
CA VAL A 12 -20.09 -15.53 3.61
C VAL A 12 -20.34 -16.87 2.94
N ARG A 13 -19.28 -17.40 2.33
CA ARG A 13 -19.30 -18.65 1.56
C ARG A 13 -19.88 -19.80 2.39
N GLY A 14 -20.92 -20.44 1.88
CA GLY A 14 -21.60 -21.56 2.55
C GLY A 14 -22.66 -21.16 3.59
N CYS A 15 -22.78 -19.88 3.95
CA CYS A 15 -23.83 -19.42 4.86
C CYS A 15 -25.19 -19.36 4.15
N LYS A 16 -26.25 -19.79 4.85
CA LYS A 16 -27.65 -19.78 4.37
C LYS A 16 -28.54 -18.80 5.14
N ASN A 17 -28.01 -18.08 6.12
CA ASN A 17 -28.79 -17.13 6.90
C ASN A 17 -29.25 -15.95 6.04
N THR A 18 -30.51 -15.56 6.26
CA THR A 18 -31.19 -14.45 5.59
C THR A 18 -31.38 -13.24 6.50
N ASP A 19 -31.24 -13.41 7.82
CA ASP A 19 -31.18 -12.30 8.78
C ASP A 19 -29.75 -11.74 8.81
N THR A 20 -29.55 -10.64 8.09
CA THR A 20 -28.23 -10.07 7.83
C THR A 20 -28.22 -8.56 8.04
N TYR A 21 -27.01 -8.01 8.11
CA TYR A 21 -26.75 -6.59 8.28
C TYR A 21 -25.89 -6.10 7.12
N SER A 22 -26.26 -4.97 6.51
CA SER A 22 -25.38 -4.18 5.64
C SER A 22 -24.52 -3.29 6.51
N ILE A 23 -23.21 -3.51 6.46
CA ILE A 23 -22.22 -2.71 7.18
C ILE A 23 -21.48 -1.85 6.16
N SER A 24 -21.50 -0.53 6.36
CA SER A 24 -20.81 0.44 5.50
C SER A 24 -19.96 1.40 6.32
N HIS A 25 -18.87 1.91 5.73
CA HIS A 25 -18.09 2.97 6.34
C HIS A 25 -18.78 4.33 6.18
N THR A 26 -19.28 4.60 4.97
CA THR A 26 -20.04 5.81 4.61
C THR A 26 -21.54 5.51 4.48
N ARG A 27 -22.37 6.55 4.31
CA ARG A 27 -23.81 6.40 4.02
C ARG A 27 -24.09 5.97 2.58
N GLU A 28 -23.07 5.95 1.73
CA GLU A 28 -23.17 5.58 0.33
C GLU A 28 -23.18 4.04 0.20
N SER A 29 -24.18 3.53 -0.52
CA SER A 29 -24.53 2.11 -0.55
C SER A 29 -23.58 1.20 -1.34
N GLY A 30 -22.59 1.75 -2.04
CA GLY A 30 -21.69 1.01 -2.93
C GLY A 30 -20.69 0.08 -2.23
N ASN A 31 -20.23 0.45 -1.03
CA ASN A 31 -19.20 -0.29 -0.28
C ASN A 31 -19.76 -0.93 1.00
N SER A 32 -20.93 -1.56 0.88
CA SER A 32 -21.58 -2.26 1.99
C SER A 32 -21.28 -3.76 1.97
N VAL A 33 -20.97 -4.33 3.14
CA VAL A 33 -20.81 -5.79 3.31
C VAL A 33 -22.07 -6.35 3.96
N ILE A 34 -22.63 -7.43 3.38
CA ILE A 34 -23.81 -8.11 3.92
C ILE A 34 -23.40 -9.37 4.68
N ILE A 35 -23.56 -9.36 6.00
CA ILE A 35 -23.12 -10.45 6.88
C ILE A 35 -24.16 -10.76 7.98
N CYS A 36 -24.28 -12.03 8.39
CA CYS A 36 -25.09 -12.43 9.56
C CYS A 36 -24.26 -12.37 10.85
N ILE A 37 -24.95 -12.32 12.00
CA ILE A 37 -24.29 -12.22 13.32
C ILE A 37 -23.35 -13.40 13.58
N ASP A 38 -23.77 -14.63 13.26
CA ASP A 38 -22.98 -15.84 13.51
C ASP A 38 -21.64 -15.81 12.77
N CYS A 39 -21.67 -15.45 11.49
CA CYS A 39 -20.45 -15.35 10.69
C CYS A 39 -19.56 -14.19 11.14
N LEU A 40 -20.15 -13.07 11.57
CA LEU A 40 -19.38 -11.95 12.12
C LEU A 40 -18.63 -12.36 13.39
N ILE A 41 -19.31 -13.03 14.33
CA ILE A 41 -18.69 -13.53 15.57
C ILE A 41 -17.59 -14.56 15.25
N GLY A 42 -17.84 -15.49 14.32
CA GLY A 42 -16.85 -16.47 13.89
C GLY A 42 -15.59 -15.84 13.28
N GLY A 43 -15.77 -14.80 12.46
CA GLY A 43 -14.68 -14.01 11.88
C GLY A 43 -13.84 -13.32 12.95
N ILE A 44 -14.48 -12.64 13.92
CA ILE A 44 -13.78 -11.95 15.02
C ILE A 44 -12.98 -12.93 15.88
N LYS A 45 -13.54 -14.11 16.20
CA LYS A 45 -12.82 -15.15 16.96
C LYS A 45 -11.58 -15.64 16.21
N SER A 46 -11.70 -15.82 14.90
CA SER A 46 -10.60 -16.27 14.05
C SER A 46 -9.50 -15.21 13.90
N ALA A 47 -9.88 -13.94 13.73
CA ALA A 47 -8.94 -12.82 13.66
C ALA A 47 -8.12 -12.69 14.94
N LYS A 48 -8.77 -12.74 16.12
CA LYS A 48 -8.08 -12.70 17.43
C LYS A 48 -7.11 -13.87 17.65
N LYS A 49 -7.35 -15.02 17.00
CA LYS A 49 -6.44 -16.16 17.05
C LYS A 49 -5.23 -15.94 16.14
N ALA A 50 -5.42 -15.32 14.98
CA ALA A 50 -4.36 -15.02 14.02
C ALA A 50 -3.43 -13.88 14.49
N GLU A 51 -3.94 -12.90 15.26
CA GLU A 51 -3.08 -11.88 15.89
C GLU A 51 -2.09 -12.46 16.92
N LYS A 52 -2.32 -13.70 17.39
CA LYS A 52 -1.41 -14.40 18.30
C LYS A 52 -0.34 -15.24 17.59
N SER A 53 -0.42 -15.41 16.27
CA SER A 53 0.70 -16.01 15.51
C SER A 53 1.80 -14.98 15.28
N PRO A 54 3.07 -15.38 15.33
CA PRO A 54 4.19 -14.46 15.12
C PRO A 54 4.10 -13.87 13.72
N LYS A 55 4.36 -12.56 13.62
CA LYS A 55 4.58 -11.86 12.36
C LYS A 55 5.61 -12.66 11.58
N VAL A 56 5.19 -13.31 10.49
CA VAL A 56 6.13 -14.03 9.62
C VAL A 56 7.01 -12.96 9.01
N GLU A 57 8.21 -12.86 9.55
CA GLU A 57 9.31 -12.10 8.99
C GLU A 57 9.57 -12.67 7.60
N TYR A 58 9.38 -11.83 6.60
CA TYR A 58 9.67 -12.18 5.23
C TYR A 58 11.16 -12.44 5.13
N VAL A 59 11.56 -13.71 5.07
CA VAL A 59 12.90 -14.09 4.65
C VAL A 59 12.89 -13.99 3.12
N PRO A 60 13.55 -12.99 2.50
CA PRO A 60 13.79 -13.00 1.08
C PRO A 60 14.67 -14.21 0.77
N THR A 61 14.04 -15.35 0.48
CA THR A 61 14.77 -16.42 -0.19
C THR A 61 15.18 -15.84 -1.53
N LYS A 62 16.50 -15.76 -1.73
CA LYS A 62 17.12 -15.30 -2.97
C LYS A 62 16.31 -15.93 -4.12
N PRO A 63 15.69 -15.12 -4.99
CA PRO A 63 14.88 -15.66 -6.07
C PRO A 63 15.75 -16.68 -6.83
N PRO A 64 15.22 -17.88 -7.13
CA PRO A 64 15.98 -18.89 -7.84
C PRO A 64 16.55 -18.25 -9.09
N GLU A 65 17.86 -18.42 -9.30
CA GLU A 65 18.57 -17.80 -10.41
C GLU A 65 17.85 -18.16 -11.70
N LEU A 66 17.14 -17.17 -12.25
CA LEU A 66 16.54 -17.29 -13.56
C LEU A 66 17.73 -17.42 -14.51
N PHE A 67 17.86 -18.59 -15.13
CA PHE A 67 18.92 -19.02 -16.05
C PHE A 67 18.95 -18.16 -17.33
N PHE A 68 19.13 -16.85 -17.21
CA PHE A 68 19.46 -15.95 -18.30
C PHE A 68 20.86 -15.44 -18.04
N GLY A 69 21.83 -16.33 -18.31
CA GLY A 69 23.23 -15.97 -18.29
C GLY A 69 23.53 -14.96 -19.39
N THR A 70 23.88 -13.75 -19.00
CA THR A 70 24.93 -12.97 -19.66
C THR A 70 25.46 -11.95 -18.67
N ALA A 71 26.73 -12.12 -18.36
CA ALA A 71 27.55 -11.27 -17.53
C ALA A 71 27.59 -9.83 -18.05
N ILE A 72 27.27 -8.86 -17.19
CA ILE A 72 28.02 -7.61 -17.12
C ILE A 72 28.41 -7.44 -15.65
N ALA A 73 29.72 -7.28 -15.46
CA ALA A 73 30.38 -7.27 -14.17
C ALA A 73 30.13 -5.98 -13.37
N ALA A 74 30.24 -6.16 -12.04
CA ALA A 74 30.61 -5.19 -10.99
C ALA A 74 29.50 -4.35 -10.30
N PRO A 75 29.71 -3.95 -9.03
CA PRO A 75 30.16 -4.72 -7.87
C PRO A 75 29.05 -4.82 -6.79
N ALA A 76 29.27 -5.67 -5.78
CA ALA A 76 28.36 -5.93 -4.68
C ALA A 76 27.95 -4.67 -3.89
N PRO A 77 26.66 -4.48 -3.55
CA PRO A 77 26.30 -3.57 -2.47
C PRO A 77 26.36 -4.32 -1.13
N ALA A 78 27.20 -3.80 -0.24
CA ALA A 78 27.19 -4.09 1.19
C ALA A 78 25.81 -3.74 1.80
N PRO A 79 25.40 -4.38 2.92
CA PRO A 79 24.18 -3.99 3.61
C PRO A 79 24.47 -2.69 4.36
N VAL A 80 24.03 -1.58 3.80
CA VAL A 80 23.94 -0.30 4.50
C VAL A 80 22.47 -0.10 4.87
N GLU A 81 22.22 -0.15 6.18
CA GLU A 81 21.00 0.34 6.81
C GLU A 81 21.03 1.86 6.70
N ASP A 82 20.70 2.40 5.52
CA ASP A 82 20.48 3.82 5.36
C ASP A 82 18.97 4.09 5.47
N GLU A 83 18.57 4.74 6.55
CA GLU A 83 17.40 5.60 6.58
C GLU A 83 17.61 6.72 5.54
N ILE A 84 17.42 6.40 4.25
CA ILE A 84 17.46 7.42 3.20
C ILE A 84 16.17 8.21 3.33
N GLU A 85 16.26 9.31 4.06
CA GLU A 85 15.34 10.43 3.95
C GLU A 85 15.48 10.98 2.52
N GLU A 86 14.78 10.35 1.56
CA GLU A 86 14.86 10.66 0.14
C GLU A 86 14.35 12.10 -0.10
N LYS A 87 15.27 13.07 -0.08
CA LYS A 87 14.99 14.45 -0.46
C LYS A 87 14.63 14.48 -1.94
N PHE A 88 13.44 14.96 -2.28
CA PHE A 88 12.96 15.02 -3.67
C PHE A 88 13.49 16.28 -4.35
N ILE A 89 14.66 16.19 -5.00
CA ILE A 89 15.34 17.32 -5.65
C ILE A 89 14.93 17.41 -7.13
N CYS A 90 14.66 18.62 -7.61
CA CYS A 90 14.44 18.89 -9.02
C CYS A 90 15.76 19.02 -9.78
N GLU A 91 16.05 18.08 -10.68
CA GLU A 91 17.26 18.11 -11.51
C GLU A 91 17.32 19.32 -12.47
N ARG A 92 16.18 19.98 -12.72
CA ARG A 92 16.11 21.16 -13.60
C ARG A 92 16.44 22.47 -12.92
N CYS A 93 16.26 22.61 -11.61
CA CYS A 93 16.54 23.88 -10.91
C CYS A 93 17.22 23.72 -9.54
N GLY A 94 17.55 22.49 -9.14
CA GLY A 94 18.15 22.16 -7.84
C GLY A 94 17.20 22.32 -6.64
N ARG A 95 15.91 22.61 -6.85
CA ARG A 95 14.97 22.86 -5.72
C ARG A 95 14.58 21.56 -5.01
N GLU A 96 14.77 21.55 -3.70
CA GLU A 96 14.32 20.47 -2.82
C GLU A 96 12.81 20.58 -2.56
N CYS A 97 12.10 19.46 -2.68
CA CYS A 97 10.67 19.34 -2.40
C CYS A 97 10.44 18.34 -1.26
N ALA A 98 9.51 18.67 -0.35
CA ALA A 98 9.18 17.82 0.79
C ALA A 98 8.42 16.52 0.42
N THR A 99 7.85 16.44 -0.79
CA THR A 99 7.09 15.27 -1.25
C THR A 99 7.29 15.01 -2.73
N LYS A 100 7.17 13.74 -3.14
CA LYS A 100 7.24 13.30 -4.54
C LYS A 100 6.22 13.98 -5.45
N ALA A 101 4.99 14.19 -4.96
CA ALA A 101 3.95 14.90 -5.71
C ALA A 101 4.30 16.39 -5.90
N GLY A 102 4.90 17.02 -4.87
CA GLY A 102 5.42 18.38 -4.94
C GLY A 102 6.51 18.51 -6.01
N LEU A 103 7.44 17.56 -6.06
CA LEU A 103 8.48 17.51 -7.10
C LEU A 103 7.87 17.37 -8.50
N ILE A 104 6.90 16.47 -8.70
CA ILE A 104 6.28 16.25 -10.02
C ILE A 104 5.53 17.50 -10.51
N ASN A 105 4.77 18.18 -9.63
CA ASN A 105 4.08 19.40 -10.00
C ASN A 105 5.08 20.54 -10.29
N HIS A 106 6.13 20.62 -9.48
CA HIS A 106 7.21 21.58 -9.68
C HIS A 106 7.92 21.36 -11.02
N VAL A 107 8.34 20.13 -11.36
CA VAL A 107 9.02 19.79 -12.63
C VAL A 107 8.18 20.18 -13.86
N ARG A 108 6.84 20.09 -13.76
CA ARG A 108 5.92 20.50 -14.83
C ARG A 108 5.84 22.02 -15.03
N ALA A 109 5.99 22.79 -13.95
CA ALA A 109 6.00 24.25 -13.97
C ALA A 109 7.42 24.85 -13.98
N CYS A 110 8.46 24.02 -14.00
CA CYS A 110 9.84 24.47 -13.88
C CYS A 110 10.35 24.96 -15.24
N GLU A 111 10.47 26.28 -15.38
CA GLU A 111 10.94 26.96 -16.60
C GLU A 111 12.45 27.27 -16.57
N LYS A 112 13.10 27.18 -15.40
CA LYS A 112 14.55 27.42 -15.25
C LYS A 112 15.34 26.12 -15.44
N LYS A 113 16.43 26.18 -16.22
CA LYS A 113 17.47 25.15 -16.26
C LYS A 113 18.56 25.50 -15.24
N VAL A 114 19.15 24.50 -14.59
CA VAL A 114 20.39 24.66 -13.81
C VAL A 114 21.46 25.05 -14.83
N GLY A 115 21.97 26.28 -14.72
CA GLY A 115 23.01 26.81 -15.61
C GLY A 115 22.86 28.26 -16.07
N GLU A 116 21.98 29.08 -15.50
CA GLU A 116 22.01 30.54 -15.70
C GLU A 116 22.07 31.24 -14.34
N ASP A 117 23.30 31.31 -13.82
CA ASP A 117 23.82 32.37 -12.95
C ASP A 117 25.36 32.35 -13.10
N ASP A 118 25.87 32.81 -14.25
CA ASP A 118 27.26 33.29 -14.38
C ASP A 118 27.26 34.59 -15.19
N GLU A 119 27.80 35.65 -14.56
CA GLU A 119 28.11 37.00 -15.05
C GLU A 119 26.95 37.96 -15.45
N ASN A 120 26.56 38.84 -14.51
CA ASN A 120 27.07 40.22 -14.39
C ASN A 120 26.29 41.05 -13.36
#